data_AF-T2IZZ3-F1
#
_entry.id   AF-T2IZZ3-F1
#
_cell.length_a   1.000
_cell.length_b   1.000
_cell.length_c   1.000
_cell.angle_alpha   90.00
_cell.angle_beta   90.00
_cell.angle_gamma   90.00
#
_symmetry.space_group_name_H-M   'P 1'
#
loop_
_entity.id
_entity.type
_entity.pdbx_description
1 polymer ?
#
loop_
_entity_poly.entity_id
_entity_poly.type
_entity_poly.pdbx_seq_one_letter_code
_entity_poly.pdbx_strand_id
1 'polypeptide(L)' 'MSVIDAAENEQELYALKGLRFEKLSGKRGKEGQSSLRLNNQWRLIVVIKKDAQGKYILIIDIEDYH' A
#
# COMPACT_ATOMS: atom_id res chain seq x y z
N MET A 1 12.78 8.83 8.27
CA MET A 1 11.41 8.62 7.75
C MET A 1 11.45 7.49 6.74
N SER A 2 10.41 6.67 6.69
CA SER A 2 10.30 5.61 5.67
C SER A 2 9.88 6.21 4.33
N VAL A 3 10.15 5.53 3.22
CA VAL A 3 9.71 5.98 1.88
C VAL A 3 8.18 6.03 1.72
N ILE A 4 7.45 5.27 2.54
CA ILE A 4 5.98 5.25 2.54
C ILE A 4 5.44 6.48 3.27
N ASP A 5 6.05 6.82 4.41
CA ASP A 5 5.68 7.98 5.23
C ASP A 5 6.05 9.31 4.55
N ALA A 6 7.11 9.31 3.74
CA ALA A 6 7.53 10.48 2.98
C ALA A 6 6.72 10.73 1.70
N ALA A 7 5.84 9.81 1.28
CA ALA A 7 5.08 9.95 0.05
C ALA A 7 3.94 10.96 0.22
N GLU A 8 3.91 12.03 -0.58
CA GLU A 8 2.88 13.07 -0.47
C GLU A 8 1.54 12.64 -1.07
N ASN A 9 1.58 11.68 -2.00
CA ASN A 9 0.42 11.20 -2.74
C ASN A 9 0.61 9.75 -3.22
N GLU A 10 -0.46 9.13 -3.72
CA GLU A 10 -0.45 7.74 -4.17
C GLU A 10 0.41 7.52 -5.42
N GLN A 11 0.60 8.55 -6.26
CA GLN A 11 1.38 8.49 -7.48
C GLN A 11 2.87 8.25 -7.19
N GLU A 12 3.38 8.79 -6.07
CA GLU A 12 4.76 8.54 -5.63
C GLU A 12 4.99 7.07 -5.23
N LEU A 13 4.00 6.44 -4.61
CA LEU A 13 4.05 5.00 -4.30
C LEU A 13 4.10 4.15 -5.57
N TYR A 14 3.37 4.54 -6.63
CA TYR A 14 3.45 3.89 -7.94
C TYR A 14 4.79 4.17 -8.65
N ALA A 15 5.36 5.36 -8.50
CA ALA A 15 6.64 5.74 -9.12
C ALA A 15 7.81 4.94 -8.54
N LEU A 16 7.77 4.63 -7.25
CA LEU A 16 8.77 3.82 -6.55
C LEU A 16 8.60 2.33 -6.86
N LYS A 17 9.09 1.89 -8.03
CA LYS A 17 8.98 0.50 -8.51
C LYS A 17 9.45 -0.57 -7.51
N GLY A 18 10.35 -0.23 -6.58
CA GLY A 18 10.82 -1.13 -5.52
C GLY A 18 9.72 -1.56 -4.54
N LEU A 19 8.71 -0.70 -4.34
CA LEU A 19 7.55 -0.95 -3.47
C LEU A 19 6.52 -1.88 -4.12
N ARG A 20 6.56 -2.12 -5.44
CA ARG A 20 5.57 -2.98 -6.11
C ARG A 20 4.13 -2.66 -5.68
N PHE A 21 3.77 -1.37 -5.70
CA PHE A 21 2.44 -0.94 -5.28
C PHE A 21 1.39 -1.42 -6.26
N GLU A 22 0.66 -2.46 -5.88
CA GLU A 22 -0.22 -3.20 -6.78
C GLU A 22 -1.56 -3.49 -6.10
N LYS A 23 -2.66 -3.23 -6.80
CA LYS A 23 -4.00 -3.57 -6.32
C LYS A 23 -4.16 -5.09 -6.23
N LEU A 24 -4.68 -5.58 -5.11
CA LEU A 24 -4.95 -7.01 -4.95
C LEU A 24 -6.09 -7.46 -5.88
N SER A 25 -6.16 -8.76 -6.16
CA SER A 25 -7.23 -9.36 -6.97
C SER A 25 -8.39 -9.86 -6.10
N GLY A 26 -9.47 -10.33 -6.74
CA GLY A 26 -10.58 -10.99 -6.08
C GLY A 26 -11.33 -10.10 -5.08
N LYS A 27 -11.73 -10.68 -3.92
CA LYS A 27 -12.50 -9.99 -2.88
C LYS A 27 -11.74 -8.79 -2.31
N ARG A 28 -10.44 -8.96 -2.00
CA ARG A 28 -9.59 -7.91 -1.42
C ARG A 28 -9.41 -6.73 -2.37
N GLY A 29 -9.25 -7.02 -3.67
CA GLY A 29 -9.26 -5.99 -4.70
C GLY A 29 -10.55 -5.20 -4.78
N LYS A 30 -11.71 -5.86 -4.64
CA LYS A 30 -13.03 -5.20 -4.60
C LYS A 30 -13.21 -4.32 -3.37
N GLU A 31 -12.56 -4.66 -2.26
CA GLU A 31 -12.50 -3.86 -1.03
C GLU A 31 -11.51 -2.69 -1.12
N GLY A 32 -10.77 -2.57 -2.23
CA GLY A 32 -9.78 -1.51 -2.45
C GLY A 32 -8.43 -1.76 -1.79
N GLN A 33 -8.13 -3.01 -1.42
CA GLN A 33 -6.83 -3.36 -0.84
C GLN A 33 -5.75 -3.45 -1.92
N SER A 34 -4.55 -2.98 -1.57
CA SER A 34 -3.33 -3.04 -2.38
C SER A 34 -2.17 -3.56 -1.55
N SER A 35 -1.16 -4.14 -2.21
CA SER A 35 0.06 -4.63 -1.56
C SER A 35 1.23 -3.68 -1.82
N LEU A 36 2.10 -3.53 -0.82
CA LEU A 36 3.41 -2.88 -0.90
C LEU A 36 4.48 -3.88 -0.45
N ARG A 37 5.55 -4.01 -1.22
CA ARG A 37 6.72 -4.82 -0.86
C ARG A 37 7.56 -4.10 0.21
N LEU A 38 7.74 -4.76 1.34
CA LEU A 38 8.68 -4.34 2.38
C LEU A 38 10.06 -4.93 2.11
N ASN A 39 10.13 -6.23 1.80
CA ASN A 39 11.33 -6.93 1.37
C ASN A 39 10.94 -8.18 0.55
N ASN A 40 11.86 -9.11 0.34
CA ASN A 40 11.57 -10.31 -0.44
C ASN A 40 10.53 -11.24 0.19
N GLN A 41 10.34 -11.15 1.52
CA GLN A 41 9.42 -12.00 2.28
C GLN A 41 8.10 -11.29 2.61
N TRP A 42 8.13 -10.01 2.97
CA TRP A 42 6.97 -9.37 3.58
C TRP A 42 6.29 -8.37 2.63
N ARG A 43 4.96 -8.39 2.67
CA ARG A 43 4.07 -7.44 2.01
C ARG A 43 3.24 -6.71 3.07
N LEU A 44 3.12 -5.40 2.91
CA LEU A 44 2.16 -4.58 3.65
C LEU A 44 0.87 -4.49 2.84
N ILE A 45 -0.26 -4.86 3.44
CA ILE A 45 -1.57 -4.73 2.81
C ILE A 45 -2.22 -3.44 3.31
N VAL A 46 -2.63 -2.59 2.38
CA VAL A 46 -3.12 -1.25 2.68
C VAL A 46 -4.39 -0.91 1.91
N VAL A 47 -5.15 0.05 2.43
CA VAL A 47 -6.23 0.72 1.70
C VAL A 47 -6.01 2.22 1.76
N ILE A 48 -6.16 2.91 0.63
CA ILE A 48 -6.19 4.38 0.61
C ILE A 48 -7.61 4.82 0.99
N LYS A 49 -7.70 5.58 2.08
CA LYS A 49 -8.94 6.17 2.58
C LYS A 49 -8.86 7.69 2.48
N LYS A 50 -10.00 8.35 2.68
CA LYS A 50 -10.10 9.80 2.75
C LYS A 50 -11.02 10.19 3.90
N ASP A 51 -10.62 11.20 4.66
CA ASP A 51 -11.46 11.86 5.67
C ASP A 51 -11.49 13.39 5.42
N ALA A 52 -11.88 14.15 6.44
CA ALA A 52 -11.92 15.61 6.39
C ALA A 52 -10.54 16.27 6.27
N GLN A 53 -9.46 15.58 6.66
CA GLN A 53 -8.09 16.09 6.66
C GLN A 53 -7.34 15.74 5.37
N GLY A 54 -7.77 14.70 4.65
CA GLY A 54 -7.17 14.35 3.37
C GLY A 54 -7.22 12.86 3.10
N LYS A 55 -6.36 12.41 2.18
CA LYS A 55 -6.14 10.97 1.96
C LYS A 55 -5.13 10.44 2.98
N TYR A 56 -5.32 9.21 3.40
CA TYR A 56 -4.35 8.50 4.25
C TYR A 56 -4.29 7.02 3.86
N ILE A 57 -3.19 6.38 4.24
CA ILE A 57 -2.98 4.96 4.05
C ILE A 57 -3.37 4.25 5.34
N LEU A 58 -4.39 3.40 5.27
CA LEU A 58 -4.74 2.49 6.36
C LEU A 58 -4.00 1.18 6.17
N ILE A 59 -3.17 0.81 7.13
CA ILE A 59 -2.52 -0.51 7.18
C ILE A 59 -3.57 -1.52 7.64
N ILE A 60 -3.78 -2.56 6.83
CA ILE A 60 -4.72 -3.64 7.10
C ILE A 60 -4.00 -4.84 7.69
N ASP A 61 -2.86 -5.21 7.11
CA ASP A 61 -2.12 -6.42 7.50
C ASP A 61 -0.66 -6.39 7.05
N ILE A 62 0.16 -7.30 7.60
CA ILE A 62 1.50 -7.64 7.12
C ILE A 62 1.51 -9.15 6.81
N GLU A 63 1.73 -9.49 5.55
CA GLU A 63 1.63 -10.87 5.06
C GLU A 63 2.99 -11.40 4.59
N ASP A 64 3.23 -12.69 4.85
CA ASP A 64 4.35 -13.42 4.25
C ASP A 64 4.01 -13.77 2.80
N TYR A 65 4.96 -13.54 1.92
CA TYR A 65 4.89 -13.71 0.47
C TYR A 65 5.59 -15.01 -0.01
N HIS A 66 5.88 -15.95 0.89
CA HIS A 66 6.44 -17.28 0.57
C HIS A 66 5.40 -18.40 0.47
#